data_AF-A0A6L3XW92-F1
#
_entry.id   AF-A0A6L3XW92-F1
#
_cell.length_a   1.000
_cell.length_b   1.000
_cell.length_c   1.000
_cell.angle_alpha   90.00
_cell.angle_beta   90.00
_cell.angle_gamma   90.00
#
_symmetry.space_group_name_H-M   'P 1'
#
loop_
_entity.id
_entity.type
_entity.pdbx_description
1 polymer ?
#
loop_
_entity_poly.entity_id
_entity_poly.type
_entity_poly.pdbx_seq_one_letter_code
_entity_poly.pdbx_strand_id
1 'polypeptide(L)'
;MESTAYSRQDLETAIVHIGTGAFHRGHQAVYTDLSNEAAGTRWGIFGINLFGSADVVDALNAQHGLFTVVERSSHATLCRQV
;
A
#
# COMPACT_ATOMS: atom_id res chain seq x y z
N MET A 1 13.60 -8.02 -1.01
CA MET A 1 12.38 -7.19 -0.98
C MET A 1 11.43 -7.88 -0.04
N GLU A 2 11.07 -7.22 1.06
CA GLU A 2 10.16 -7.77 2.06
C GLU A 2 8.72 -7.70 1.56
N SER A 3 7.88 -8.64 2.00
CA SER A 3 6.45 -8.66 1.72
C SER A 3 5.73 -9.40 2.83
N THR A 4 4.45 -9.12 2.98
CA THR A 4 3.54 -9.91 3.81
C THR A 4 3.24 -11.26 3.17
N ALA A 5 2.90 -12.25 3.99
CA ALA A 5 2.66 -13.64 3.59
C ALA A 5 1.17 -13.96 3.43
N TYR A 6 0.26 -13.10 3.91
CA TYR A 6 -1.17 -13.30 3.72
C TYR A 6 -1.59 -13.23 2.23
N SER A 7 -2.64 -13.98 1.89
CA SER A 7 -3.23 -13.94 0.55
C SER A 7 -3.95 -12.62 0.32
N ARG A 8 -3.54 -11.88 -0.72
CA ARG A 8 -4.22 -10.64 -1.13
C ARG A 8 -5.65 -10.85 -1.61
N GLN A 9 -6.00 -12.07 -2.02
CA GLN A 9 -7.36 -12.41 -2.41
C GLN A 9 -8.33 -12.37 -1.22
N ASP A 10 -7.80 -12.40 0.01
CA ASP A 10 -8.58 -12.33 1.23
C ASP A 10 -8.91 -10.88 1.63
N LEU A 11 -8.33 -9.88 0.96
CA LEU A 11 -8.57 -8.47 1.25
C LEU A 11 -9.98 -8.05 0.80
N GLU A 12 -10.73 -7.50 1.74
CA GLU A 12 -12.00 -6.84 1.45
C GLU A 12 -11.85 -5.33 1.55
N THR A 13 -12.53 -4.58 0.69
CA THR A 13 -12.53 -3.12 0.78
C THR A 13 -13.23 -2.69 2.06
N ALA A 14 -12.44 -2.22 3.02
CA ALA A 14 -12.93 -1.85 4.34
C ALA A 14 -12.45 -0.45 4.77
N ILE A 15 -11.52 0.13 4.02
CA ILE A 15 -11.03 1.50 4.19
C ILE A 15 -11.13 2.22 2.84
N VAL A 16 -11.72 3.42 2.81
CA VAL A 16 -11.64 4.33 1.67
C VAL A 16 -10.63 5.43 2.00
N HIS A 17 -9.65 5.62 1.13
CA HIS A 17 -8.63 6.66 1.29
C HIS A 17 -8.73 7.70 0.17
N ILE A 18 -9.02 8.96 0.53
CA ILE A 18 -9.08 10.07 -0.41
C ILE A 18 -7.73 10.79 -0.41
N GLY A 19 -7.02 10.77 -1.55
CA GLY A 19 -5.68 11.31 -1.73
C GLY A 19 -4.60 10.23 -1.63
N THR A 20 -4.53 9.34 -2.62
CA THR A 20 -3.54 8.26 -2.75
C THR A 20 -2.17 8.81 -3.17
N GLY A 21 -1.59 9.68 -2.33
CA GLY A 21 -0.28 10.30 -2.52
C GLY A 21 0.88 9.46 -1.99
N ALA A 22 2.10 10.01 -2.09
CA ALA A 22 3.31 9.36 -1.62
C ALA A 22 3.28 9.08 -0.10
N PHE A 23 2.78 10.02 0.71
CA PHE A 23 2.70 9.85 2.16
C PHE A 23 1.75 8.71 2.55
N HIS A 24 0.58 8.62 1.90
CA HIS A 24 -0.36 7.52 2.09
C HIS A 24 0.32 6.15 1.92
N ARG A 25 1.00 6.00 0.77
CA ARG A 25 1.70 4.76 0.41
C ARG A 25 2.88 4.47 1.33
N GLY A 26 3.62 5.48 1.76
CA GLY A 26 4.77 5.31 2.65
C GLY A 26 4.42 5.15 4.14
N HIS A 27 3.15 5.32 4.53
CA HIS A 27 2.77 5.34 5.95
C HIS A 27 1.50 4.53 6.24
N GLN A 28 0.31 5.02 5.89
CA GLN A 28 -0.95 4.36 6.26
C GLN A 28 -1.05 2.97 5.63
N ALA A 29 -0.73 2.83 4.34
CA ALA A 29 -0.79 1.54 3.65
C ALA A 29 0.22 0.53 4.21
N VAL A 30 1.43 0.98 4.55
CA VAL A 30 2.49 0.19 5.22
C VAL A 30 2.00 -0.40 6.53
N TYR A 31 1.37 0.41 7.38
CA TYR A 31 0.86 -0.05 8.67
C TYR A 31 -0.37 -0.95 8.53
N THR A 32 -1.26 -0.68 7.57
CA THR A 32 -2.40 -1.57 7.30
C THR A 32 -1.92 -2.95 6.84
N ASP A 33 -0.93 -3.01 5.94
CA ASP A 33 -0.35 -4.26 5.45
C ASP A 33 0.30 -5.07 6.59
N LEU A 34 1.12 -4.44 7.44
CA LEU A 34 1.70 -5.11 8.62
C LEU A 34 0.63 -5.55 9.63
N SER A 35 -0.42 -4.76 9.81
CA SER A 35 -1.50 -5.08 10.75
C SER A 35 -2.34 -6.26 10.26
N ASN A 36 -2.55 -6.37 8.94
CA ASN A 36 -3.24 -7.51 8.34
C ASN A 36 -2.47 -8.83 8.58
N GLU A 37 -1.13 -8.78 8.45
CA GLU A 37 -0.26 -9.92 8.76
C GLU A 37 -0.33 -10.27 10.26
N ALA A 38 -0.13 -9.29 11.15
CA ALA A 38 -0.01 -9.52 12.58
C ALA A 38 -1.34 -9.95 13.26
N ALA A 39 -2.46 -9.37 12.84
CA ALA A 39 -3.76 -9.60 13.50
C ALA A 39 -4.63 -10.64 12.79
N GLY A 40 -4.24 -11.13 11.60
CA GLY A 40 -5.07 -12.04 10.81
C GLY A 40 -6.36 -11.40 10.25
N THR A 41 -6.47 -10.08 10.32
CA THR A 41 -7.56 -9.32 9.69
C THR A 41 -7.18 -8.91 8.26
N ARG A 42 -8.15 -8.52 7.43
CA ARG A 42 -7.93 -8.29 5.99
C ARG A 42 -8.54 -6.96 5.51
N TRP A 43 -8.09 -5.87 6.11
CA TRP A 43 -8.53 -4.52 5.76
C TRP A 43 -7.88 -4.07 4.46
N GLY A 44 -8.61 -4.20 3.35
CA GLY A 44 -8.23 -3.63 2.05
C GLY A 44 -8.51 -2.14 1.99
N ILE A 45 -7.64 -1.42 1.26
CA ILE A 45 -7.75 0.03 1.03
C ILE A 45 -8.21 0.27 -0.40
N PHE A 46 -9.29 1.02 -0.57
CA PHE A 46 -9.72 1.57 -1.85
C PHE A 46 -9.28 3.04 -1.95
N GLY A 47 -8.35 3.32 -2.86
CA GLY A 47 -7.79 4.64 -3.07
C GLY A 47 -8.59 5.47 -4.07
N ILE A 48 -8.83 6.75 -3.75
CA ILE A 48 -9.50 7.72 -4.61
C ILE A 48 -8.64 8.96 -4.72
N ASN A 49 -8.32 9.39 -5.94
CA ASN A 49 -7.78 10.73 -6.21
C ASN A 49 -8.87 11.60 -6.84
N LEU A 50 -9.22 12.71 -6.18
CA LEU A 50 -10.21 13.67 -6.68
C LEU A 50 -9.59 14.76 -7.56
N PHE A 51 -8.29 15.02 -7.37
CA PHE A 51 -7.56 16.10 -8.04
C PHE A 51 -6.19 15.59 -8.50
N GLY A 52 -5.67 16.18 -9.58
CA GLY A 52 -4.36 15.81 -10.17
C GLY A 52 -4.48 14.88 -11.38
N SER A 53 -3.34 14.43 -11.90
CA SER A 53 -3.31 13.50 -13.03
C SER A 53 -3.70 12.08 -12.62
N ALA A 54 -4.24 11.32 -13.59
CA ALA A 54 -4.60 9.93 -13.39
C ALA A 54 -3.40 8.98 -13.36
N ASP A 55 -2.21 9.44 -13.80
CA ASP A 55 -1.03 8.58 -14.03
C ASP A 55 -0.68 7.68 -12.84
N VAL A 56 -0.77 8.20 -11.61
CA VAL A 56 -0.49 7.41 -10.40
C VAL A 56 -1.53 6.34 -10.17
N VAL A 57 -2.81 6.67 -10.39
CA VAL A 57 -3.93 5.72 -10.24
C VAL A 57 -3.82 4.65 -11.33
N ASP A 58 -3.54 5.05 -12.57
CA ASP A 58 -3.39 4.15 -13.71
C ASP A 58 -2.22 3.19 -13.50
N ALA A 59 -1.07 3.70 -13.04
CA ALA A 59 0.09 2.88 -12.71
C ALA A 59 -0.18 1.89 -11.57
N LEU A 60 -0.92 2.31 -10.53
CA LEU A 60 -1.32 1.42 -9.43
C LEU A 60 -2.29 0.34 -9.93
N ASN A 61 -3.30 0.72 -10.72
CA ASN A 61 -4.28 -0.22 -11.27
C ASN A 61 -3.63 -1.25 -12.20
N ALA A 62 -2.69 -0.83 -13.05
CA ALA A 62 -1.91 -1.71 -13.91
C ALA A 62 -1.05 -2.72 -13.12
N GLN A 63 -0.72 -2.40 -11.86
CA GLN A 63 0.01 -3.26 -10.93
C GLN A 63 -0.91 -3.95 -9.92
N HIS A 64 -2.23 -3.99 -10.14
CA HIS A 64 -3.20 -4.56 -9.21
C HIS A 64 -3.11 -3.97 -7.79
N GLY A 65 -2.85 -2.66 -7.70
CA GLY A 65 -2.70 -1.91 -6.46
C GLY A 65 -1.33 -2.05 -5.77
N LEU A 66 -0.42 -2.86 -6.31
CA LEU A 66 0.91 -3.08 -5.73
C LEU A 66 1.83 -1.87 -5.92
N PHE A 67 2.67 -1.62 -4.93
CA PHE A 67 3.79 -0.68 -5.05
C PHE A 67 4.94 -1.08 -4.11
N THR A 68 6.09 -0.42 -4.28
CA THR A 68 7.26 -0.61 -3.42
C THR A 68 7.48 0.62 -2.54
N VAL A 69 7.75 0.39 -1.26
CA VAL A 69 8.24 1.41 -0.32
C VAL A 69 9.72 1.15 -0.09
N VAL A 70 10.52 2.20 -0.27
CA VAL A 70 11.96 2.19 -0.03
C VAL A 70 12.25 3.02 1.21
N GLU A 71 12.64 2.35 2.28
CA GLU A 71 13.08 2.97 3.51
C GLU A 71 14.58 3.18 3.46
N ARG A 72 15.03 4.42 3.65
CA ARG A 72 16.45 4.78 3.54
C ARG A 72 16.93 5.50 4.79
N SER A 73 18.02 5.03 5.35
CA SER A 73 18.76 5.66 6.44
C SER A 73 20.25 5.78 6.09
N SER A 74 21.07 6.31 7.00
CA SER A 74 22.54 6.33 6.84
C SER A 74 23.18 4.94 6.90
N HIS A 75 22.48 3.93 7.42
CA HIS A 75 23.03 2.59 7.64
C HIS A 75 22.52 1.55 6.64
N ALA A 76 21.30 1.72 6.14
CA ALA A 76 20.65 0.72 5.31
C ALA A 76 19.63 1.33 4.33
N THR A 77 19.37 0.56 3.27
CA THR A 77 18.19 0.73 2.42
C THR A 77 17.41 -0.57 2.44
N LEU A 78 16.14 -0.48 2.83
CA LEU A 78 15.21 -1.60 2.87
C LEU A 78 14.11 -1.34 1.86
N CYS A 79 13.64 -2.40 1.20
CA CYS A 79 12.57 -2.32 0.23
C CYS A 79 11.49 -3.32 0.60
N ARG A 80 10.25 -2.85 0.69
CA ARG A 80 9.07 -3.69 0.89
C ARG A 80 8.05 -3.50 -0.20
N GLN A 81 7.37 -4.57 -0.57
CA GLN A 81 6.18 -4.53 -1.41
C GLN A 81 4.95 -4.42 -0.51
N VAL A 82 4.04 -3.51 -0.87
CA VAL A 82 2.76 -3.24 -0.21
C VAL A 82 1.64 -3.32 -1.24
#